data_AF-G9YN03-F1
#
_entry.id   AF-G9YN03-F1
#
_cell.length_a   1.000
_cell.length_b   1.000
_cell.length_c   1.000
_cell.angle_alpha   90.00
_cell.angle_beta   90.00
_cell.angle_gamma   90.00
#
_symmetry.space_group_name_H-M   'P 1'
#
loop_
_entity.id
_entity.type
_entity.pdbx_description
1 polymer ?
#
loop_
_entity_poly.entity_id
_entity_poly.type
_entity_poly.pdbx_seq_one_letter_code
_entity_poly.pdbx_strand_id
1 'polypeptide(L)'
;MDMESLVLSPQDVENLEAMSDGSTGYFYKMLDYLEKRVEDGVRRGRFSEEAAKADLETALWYSYACNNLDEYESYCRAAQWMAASEGSAEAARCGMWYYRYSCALLYCGRLEEALAYAEKGVAVEPDYVWGWLQLGKLRSHFGDTAGALAAVERGLALEPGDYEFTTLAREIREGRSLEEMEYHWIDPEQDRRLQAGEAEEGEMADKRLAIACILCDRANLEAVKAALGVTEWEADAPYCTFTMPYGEGTVQGRFFGNEAALSKLSAEWAAALAARLPELDRRGRTFLELRAELQTDGLELAWFTIQRDQGLRLCFQGGGHSQMVLFGADFSLREEGQPALEQPGSAGNFLAFVLLEEPEWDPEAFKRALRDHWGIPCMTEPEDGEDGESTLVFEVEGMLAALSLYPFPVPHGEAEEAAGRCYLWPEAEAAARRHKGQLLVSVLGREAGPWKAAALQVKLVCAACGQAGTLGVYANGTVYPPELYQEAAAPLDEGELPLLNLVWVGLYRTEEGMGAYTDGLRSFGKDELEVLDARAEPAEVRNFLLNIADYLLEEDVTLRDGETIGFSEEQRLPITRSAGVGQEGMTLKIGWPGEV
;
A
#
# COMPACT_ATOMS: atom_id res chain seq x y z
N MET A 1 -16.55 21.17 26.71
CA MET A 1 -15.44 20.46 26.04
C MET A 1 -15.05 21.30 24.85
N ASP A 2 -13.76 21.54 24.69
CA ASP A 2 -13.25 22.17 23.48
C ASP A 2 -13.47 21.18 22.33
N MET A 3 -14.17 21.57 21.26
CA MET A 3 -14.43 20.63 20.16
C MET A 3 -13.13 20.20 19.46
N GLU A 4 -12.06 20.99 19.62
CA GLU A 4 -10.74 20.70 19.07
C GLU A 4 -10.00 19.58 19.82
N SER A 5 -10.44 19.18 21.02
CA SER A 5 -9.82 18.09 21.79
C SER A 5 -10.48 16.72 21.55
N LEU A 6 -11.52 16.65 20.71
CA LEU A 6 -12.15 15.39 20.33
C LEU A 6 -11.29 14.62 19.32
N VAL A 7 -11.25 13.29 19.48
CA VAL A 7 -10.55 12.41 18.54
C VAL A 7 -11.29 12.42 17.20
N LEU A 8 -12.59 12.11 17.23
CA LEU A 8 -13.51 12.29 16.11
C LEU A 8 -14.50 13.41 16.41
N SER A 9 -14.63 14.35 15.48
CA SER A 9 -15.67 15.38 15.52
C SER A 9 -16.97 14.84 14.91
N PRO A 10 -18.14 15.48 15.15
CA PRO A 10 -19.38 15.08 14.50
C PRO A 10 -19.30 15.05 12.96
N GLN A 11 -18.53 15.97 12.36
CA GLN A 11 -18.31 15.96 10.92
C GLN A 11 -17.47 14.76 10.47
N ASP A 12 -16.49 14.36 11.29
CA ASP A 12 -15.69 13.17 11.01
C ASP A 12 -16.59 11.93 11.02
N VAL A 13 -17.53 11.83 11.97
CA VAL A 13 -18.52 10.75 12.04
C VAL A 13 -19.45 10.76 10.82
N GLU A 14 -19.99 11.91 10.42
CA GLU A 14 -20.82 12.03 9.20
C GLU A 14 -20.07 11.58 7.94
N ASN A 15 -18.77 11.91 7.83
CA ASN A 15 -17.94 11.48 6.72
C ASN A 15 -17.76 9.95 6.71
N LEU A 16 -17.57 9.34 7.88
CA LEU A 16 -17.44 7.89 8.03
C LEU A 16 -18.75 7.17 7.70
N GLU A 17 -19.90 7.71 8.16
CA GLU A 17 -21.23 7.22 7.80
C GLU A 17 -21.46 7.27 6.28
N ALA A 18 -21.09 8.37 5.62
CA ALA A 18 -21.20 8.49 4.16
C ALA A 18 -20.32 7.47 3.40
N MET A 19 -19.22 7.00 3.98
CA MET A 19 -18.38 5.94 3.40
C MET A 19 -18.98 4.53 3.57
N SER A 20 -20.00 4.39 4.43
CA SER A 20 -20.73 3.15 4.69
C SER A 20 -21.96 2.95 3.77
N ASP A 21 -22.35 3.98 3.00
CA ASP A 21 -23.54 3.93 2.14
C ASP A 21 -23.25 3.19 0.81
N GLY A 22 -23.65 1.91 0.71
CA GLY A 22 -23.55 1.09 -0.52
C GLY A 22 -23.44 -0.42 -0.26
N SER A 23 -23.53 -1.26 -1.30
CA SER A 23 -23.36 -2.73 -1.19
C SER A 23 -21.90 -3.19 -1.00
N THR A 24 -20.95 -2.27 -1.16
CA THR A 24 -19.51 -2.46 -0.96
C THR A 24 -18.99 -1.18 -0.28
N GLY A 25 -18.94 -1.16 1.05
CA GLY A 25 -18.45 0.00 1.79
C GLY A 25 -16.99 0.31 1.43
N TYR A 26 -16.61 1.59 1.43
CA TYR A 26 -15.23 1.99 1.14
C TYR A 26 -14.34 1.84 2.39
N PHE A 27 -14.21 0.62 2.91
CA PHE A 27 -13.58 0.36 4.21
C PHE A 27 -12.08 0.71 4.26
N TYR A 28 -11.33 0.54 3.17
CA TYR A 28 -9.94 1.03 3.10
C TYR A 28 -9.86 2.56 3.20
N LYS A 29 -10.78 3.28 2.54
CA LYS A 29 -10.87 4.74 2.62
C LYS A 29 -11.23 5.21 4.02
N MET A 30 -12.14 4.49 4.67
CA MET A 30 -12.52 4.72 6.06
C MET A 30 -11.31 4.56 6.99
N LEU A 31 -10.54 3.48 6.82
CA LEU A 31 -9.35 3.21 7.62
C LEU A 31 -8.27 4.28 7.42
N ASP A 32 -7.95 4.61 6.16
CA ASP A 32 -7.00 5.68 5.81
C ASP A 32 -7.42 7.03 6.43
N TYR A 33 -8.70 7.38 6.34
CA TYR A 33 -9.23 8.59 6.94
C TYR A 33 -9.06 8.63 8.46
N LEU A 34 -9.39 7.53 9.15
CA LEU A 34 -9.24 7.42 10.59
C LEU A 34 -7.76 7.56 11.01
N GLU A 35 -6.85 6.90 10.30
CA GLU A 35 -5.42 6.94 10.60
C GLU A 35 -4.84 8.32 10.39
N LYS A 36 -5.14 8.96 9.26
CA LYS A 36 -4.75 10.36 9.00
C LYS A 36 -5.33 11.32 10.04
N ARG A 37 -6.57 11.10 10.48
CA ARG A 37 -7.21 11.96 11.48
C ARG A 37 -6.56 11.85 12.85
N VAL A 38 -6.20 10.63 13.26
CA VAL A 38 -5.47 10.38 14.52
C VAL A 38 -4.05 10.95 14.41
N GLU A 39 -3.34 10.67 13.32
CA GLU A 39 -1.99 11.15 13.10
C GLU A 39 -1.91 12.68 13.10
N ASP A 40 -2.82 13.38 12.39
CA ASP A 40 -2.90 14.85 12.40
C ASP A 40 -3.19 15.39 13.80
N GLY A 41 -4.11 14.75 14.54
CA GLY A 41 -4.45 15.16 15.90
C GLY A 41 -3.29 15.03 16.87
N VAL A 42 -2.53 13.95 16.79
CA VAL A 42 -1.32 13.71 17.58
C VAL A 42 -0.22 14.69 17.18
N ARG A 43 0.05 14.84 15.89
CA ARG A 43 1.05 15.77 15.35
C ARG A 43 0.80 17.21 15.78
N ARG A 44 -0.47 17.63 15.84
CA ARG A 44 -0.91 18.97 16.29
C ARG A 44 -1.05 19.10 17.81
N GLY A 45 -0.79 18.03 18.57
CA GLY A 45 -0.86 18.05 20.03
C GLY A 45 -2.27 18.20 20.61
N ARG A 46 -3.31 17.85 19.85
CA ARG A 46 -4.72 17.93 20.29
C ARG A 46 -5.06 16.82 21.31
N PHE A 47 -4.47 15.65 21.11
CA PHE A 47 -4.56 14.48 21.98
C PHE A 47 -3.32 13.59 21.79
N SER A 48 -3.09 12.63 22.69
CA SER A 48 -2.03 11.63 22.53
C SER A 48 -2.54 10.41 21.75
N GLU A 49 -1.62 9.58 21.25
CA GLU A 49 -1.98 8.34 20.57
C GLU A 49 -2.71 7.36 21.52
N GLU A 50 -2.29 7.30 22.78
CA GLU A 50 -2.97 6.49 23.80
C GLU A 50 -4.39 6.97 24.06
N ALA A 51 -4.61 8.29 24.05
CA ALA A 51 -5.95 8.87 24.18
C ALA A 51 -6.83 8.53 22.97
N ALA A 52 -6.28 8.56 21.75
CA ALA A 52 -6.99 8.15 20.54
C ALA A 52 -7.38 6.66 20.56
N LYS A 53 -6.47 5.78 21.00
CA LYS A 53 -6.75 4.34 21.15
C LYS A 53 -7.74 4.03 22.27
N ALA A 54 -7.78 4.83 23.34
CA ALA A 54 -8.72 4.66 24.44
C ALA A 54 -10.13 5.24 24.16
N ASP A 55 -10.26 6.05 23.12
CA ASP A 55 -11.53 6.65 22.71
C ASP A 55 -12.49 5.60 22.11
N LEU A 56 -13.69 5.51 22.67
CA LEU A 56 -14.65 4.47 22.33
C LEU A 56 -15.19 4.61 20.90
N GLU A 57 -15.55 5.83 20.49
CA GLU A 57 -16.13 6.08 19.18
C GLU A 57 -15.11 5.79 18.07
N THR A 58 -13.87 6.24 18.27
CA THR A 58 -12.74 5.91 17.39
C THR A 58 -12.51 4.41 17.29
N ALA A 59 -12.48 3.70 18.42
CA ALA A 59 -12.29 2.25 18.43
C ALA A 59 -13.44 1.51 17.73
N LEU A 60 -14.68 1.98 17.86
CA LEU A 60 -15.83 1.41 17.15
C LEU A 60 -15.69 1.60 15.64
N TRP A 61 -15.39 2.80 15.15
CA TRP A 61 -15.21 3.03 13.71
C TRP A 61 -13.99 2.31 13.13
N TYR A 62 -12.87 2.30 13.85
CA TYR A 62 -11.67 1.58 13.43
C TYR A 62 -11.93 0.08 13.28
N SER A 63 -12.55 -0.53 14.29
CA SER A 63 -12.92 -1.95 14.22
C SER A 63 -14.01 -2.25 13.19
N TYR A 64 -14.90 -1.30 12.91
CA TYR A 64 -15.88 -1.44 11.83
C TYR A 64 -15.19 -1.51 10.47
N ALA A 65 -14.29 -0.57 10.17
CA ALA A 65 -13.52 -0.58 8.93
C ALA A 65 -12.74 -1.89 8.80
N CYS A 66 -11.92 -2.22 9.80
CA CYS A 66 -11.07 -3.41 9.80
C CYS A 66 -11.85 -4.73 9.66
N ASN A 67 -12.92 -4.93 10.43
CA ASN A 67 -13.63 -6.22 10.45
C ASN A 67 -14.42 -6.48 9.16
N ASN A 68 -14.69 -5.46 8.35
CA ASN A 68 -15.38 -5.59 7.06
C ASN A 68 -14.42 -5.62 5.86
N LEU A 69 -13.09 -5.57 6.09
CA LEU A 69 -12.09 -5.82 5.05
C LEU A 69 -11.88 -7.31 4.77
N ASP A 70 -12.38 -8.21 5.65
CA ASP A 70 -12.23 -9.66 5.54
C ASP A 70 -10.77 -10.15 5.40
N GLU A 71 -9.82 -9.38 5.92
CA GLU A 71 -8.39 -9.68 5.93
C GLU A 71 -7.88 -10.01 7.34
N TYR A 72 -7.05 -11.04 7.46
CA TYR A 72 -6.43 -11.45 8.73
C TYR A 72 -5.68 -10.29 9.42
N GLU A 73 -4.90 -9.55 8.65
CA GLU A 73 -4.12 -8.40 9.11
C GLU A 73 -5.02 -7.30 9.66
N SER A 74 -6.16 -7.07 9.01
CA SER A 74 -7.16 -6.10 9.44
C SER A 74 -7.84 -6.52 10.75
N TYR A 75 -8.17 -7.80 10.94
CA TYR A 75 -8.65 -8.30 12.23
C TYR A 75 -7.61 -8.17 13.35
N CYS A 76 -6.33 -8.42 13.05
CA CYS A 76 -5.24 -8.21 14.01
C CYS A 76 -5.14 -6.74 14.42
N ARG A 77 -5.24 -5.81 13.46
CA ARG A 77 -5.25 -4.36 13.72
C ARG A 77 -6.44 -3.97 14.59
N ALA A 78 -7.65 -4.46 14.29
CA ALA A 78 -8.83 -4.23 15.11
C ALA A 78 -8.63 -4.71 16.56
N ALA A 79 -8.14 -5.94 16.75
CA ALA A 79 -7.91 -6.49 18.07
C ALA A 79 -6.87 -5.67 18.87
N GLN A 80 -5.77 -5.27 18.23
CA GLN A 80 -4.76 -4.44 18.87
C GLN A 80 -5.28 -3.04 19.22
N TRP A 81 -6.02 -2.41 18.31
CA TRP A 81 -6.55 -1.06 18.52
C TRP A 81 -7.59 -1.03 19.64
N MET A 82 -8.56 -1.95 19.61
CA MET A 82 -9.70 -1.92 20.52
C MET A 82 -9.29 -2.13 21.98
N ALA A 83 -8.25 -2.92 22.27
CA ALA A 83 -7.87 -3.33 23.63
C ALA A 83 -7.74 -2.15 24.62
N ALA A 84 -7.24 -0.99 24.18
CA ALA A 84 -7.06 0.19 25.03
C ALA A 84 -8.38 0.87 25.45
N SER A 85 -9.47 0.63 24.72
CA SER A 85 -10.79 1.24 24.93
C SER A 85 -11.77 0.37 25.73
N GLU A 86 -11.35 -0.79 26.26
CA GLU A 86 -12.22 -1.70 27.03
C GLU A 86 -12.88 -0.98 28.23
N GLY A 87 -12.10 -0.18 28.97
CA GLY A 87 -12.63 0.58 30.12
C GLY A 87 -13.71 1.58 29.72
N SER A 88 -13.53 2.24 28.58
CA SER A 88 -14.52 3.16 27.99
C SER A 88 -15.79 2.41 27.56
N ALA A 89 -15.64 1.24 26.94
CA ALA A 89 -16.75 0.38 26.53
C ALA A 89 -17.55 -0.15 27.73
N GLU A 90 -16.89 -0.55 28.82
CA GLU A 90 -17.54 -0.98 30.05
C GLU A 90 -18.32 0.16 30.70
N ALA A 91 -17.73 1.35 30.80
CA ALA A 91 -18.39 2.54 31.35
C ALA A 91 -19.62 2.95 30.53
N ALA A 92 -19.55 2.85 29.21
CA ALA A 92 -20.65 3.14 28.29
C ALA A 92 -21.68 2.01 28.19
N ARG A 93 -21.38 0.83 28.77
CA ARG A 93 -22.15 -0.42 28.57
C ARG A 93 -22.37 -0.75 27.09
N CYS A 94 -21.33 -0.60 26.28
CA CYS A 94 -21.41 -0.76 24.83
C CYS A 94 -21.19 -2.21 24.39
N GLY A 95 -22.27 -2.96 24.16
CA GLY A 95 -22.25 -4.34 23.66
C GLY A 95 -21.66 -4.47 22.26
N MET A 96 -21.83 -3.44 21.41
CA MET A 96 -21.24 -3.38 20.08
C MET A 96 -19.72 -3.52 20.10
N TRP A 97 -19.05 -2.89 21.08
CA TRP A 97 -17.61 -3.00 21.25
C TRP A 97 -17.20 -4.45 21.54
N TYR A 98 -17.89 -5.10 22.49
CA TYR A 98 -17.61 -6.50 22.87
C TYR A 98 -17.81 -7.47 21.70
N TYR A 99 -18.87 -7.25 20.91
CA TYR A 99 -19.14 -8.01 19.69
C TYR A 99 -18.00 -7.85 18.68
N ARG A 100 -17.65 -6.62 18.29
CA ARG A 100 -16.60 -6.36 17.28
C ARG A 100 -15.23 -6.86 17.74
N TYR A 101 -14.91 -6.72 19.02
CA TYR A 101 -13.67 -7.24 19.59
C TYR A 101 -13.64 -8.77 19.60
N SER A 102 -14.75 -9.42 19.98
CA SER A 102 -14.87 -10.88 19.90
C SER A 102 -14.72 -11.41 18.48
N CYS A 103 -15.29 -10.73 17.47
CA CYS A 103 -15.08 -11.09 16.06
C CYS A 103 -13.61 -10.98 15.67
N ALA A 104 -12.95 -9.87 16.00
CA ALA A 104 -11.53 -9.68 15.69
C ALA A 104 -10.66 -10.79 16.33
N LEU A 105 -10.90 -11.11 17.60
CA LEU A 105 -10.21 -12.18 18.32
C LEU A 105 -10.45 -13.56 17.70
N LEU A 106 -11.67 -13.84 17.22
CA LEU A 106 -12.01 -15.09 16.54
C LEU A 106 -11.15 -15.29 15.29
N TYR A 107 -11.02 -14.27 14.43
CA TYR A 107 -10.19 -14.32 13.23
C TYR A 107 -8.68 -14.27 13.52
N CYS A 108 -8.29 -13.83 14.73
CA CYS A 108 -6.93 -13.99 15.23
C CYS A 108 -6.64 -15.39 15.81
N GLY A 109 -7.61 -16.31 15.82
CA GLY A 109 -7.48 -17.64 16.41
C GLY A 109 -7.50 -17.67 17.95
N ARG A 110 -7.85 -16.56 18.61
CA ARG A 110 -7.90 -16.40 20.08
C ARG A 110 -9.28 -16.74 20.64
N LEU A 111 -9.71 -17.99 20.43
CA LEU A 111 -11.12 -18.41 20.57
C LEU A 111 -11.65 -18.37 22.01
N GLU A 112 -10.84 -18.74 23.00
CA GLU A 112 -11.23 -18.70 24.40
C GLU A 112 -11.48 -17.25 24.87
N GLU A 113 -10.63 -16.32 24.43
CA GLU A 113 -10.81 -14.90 24.70
C GLU A 113 -12.03 -14.34 23.95
N ALA A 114 -12.20 -14.73 22.68
CA ALA A 114 -13.38 -14.37 21.91
C ALA A 114 -14.68 -14.80 22.63
N LEU A 115 -14.73 -16.03 23.18
CA LEU A 115 -15.88 -16.51 23.96
C LEU A 115 -16.09 -15.67 25.22
N ALA A 116 -15.04 -15.42 26.00
CA ALA A 116 -15.13 -14.64 27.23
C ALA A 116 -15.69 -13.23 26.96
N TYR A 117 -15.23 -12.56 25.89
CA TYR A 117 -15.73 -11.25 25.52
C TYR A 117 -17.15 -11.29 24.92
N ALA A 118 -17.53 -12.35 24.19
CA ALA A 118 -18.91 -12.53 23.74
C ALA A 118 -19.89 -12.68 24.93
N GLU A 119 -19.50 -13.45 25.94
CA GLU A 119 -20.28 -13.61 27.18
C GLU A 119 -20.39 -12.30 27.96
N LYS A 120 -19.29 -11.54 28.06
CA LYS A 120 -19.28 -10.21 28.67
C LYS A 120 -20.19 -9.24 27.90
N GLY A 121 -20.14 -9.26 26.57
CA GLY A 121 -20.96 -8.41 25.71
C GLY A 121 -22.46 -8.56 25.94
N VAL A 122 -22.97 -9.79 25.90
CA VAL A 122 -24.41 -10.05 26.12
C VAL A 122 -24.86 -9.80 27.56
N ALA A 123 -23.94 -9.82 28.53
CA ALA A 123 -24.23 -9.45 29.92
C ALA A 123 -24.27 -7.93 30.12
N VAL A 124 -23.39 -7.20 29.42
CA VAL A 124 -23.28 -5.74 29.48
C VAL A 124 -24.47 -5.08 28.77
N GLU A 125 -24.80 -5.54 27.56
CA GLU A 125 -25.91 -5.02 26.76
C GLU A 125 -26.74 -6.18 26.15
N PRO A 126 -27.70 -6.74 26.90
CA PRO A 126 -28.48 -7.92 26.48
C PRO A 126 -29.42 -7.70 25.29
N ASP A 127 -29.62 -6.46 24.88
CA ASP A 127 -30.48 -6.06 23.76
C ASP A 127 -29.68 -5.76 22.49
N TYR A 128 -28.34 -5.75 22.57
CA TYR A 128 -27.50 -5.68 21.38
C TYR A 128 -27.48 -7.04 20.67
N VAL A 129 -28.23 -7.11 19.57
CA VAL A 129 -28.60 -8.35 18.87
C VAL A 129 -27.38 -9.18 18.45
N TRP A 130 -26.40 -8.55 17.79
CA TRP A 130 -25.26 -9.25 17.19
C TRP A 130 -24.34 -9.93 18.22
N GLY A 131 -24.34 -9.47 19.47
CA GLY A 131 -23.62 -10.14 20.56
C GLY A 131 -24.11 -11.59 20.78
N TRP A 132 -25.41 -11.85 20.60
CA TRP A 132 -25.98 -13.19 20.72
C TRP A 132 -25.61 -14.10 19.54
N LEU A 133 -25.45 -13.55 18.34
CA LEU A 133 -24.99 -14.30 17.17
C LEU A 133 -23.57 -14.83 17.41
N GLN A 134 -22.66 -13.93 17.81
CA GLN A 134 -21.27 -14.27 18.11
C GLN A 134 -21.15 -15.28 19.26
N LEU A 135 -21.94 -15.10 20.33
CA LEU A 135 -21.97 -16.05 21.44
C LEU A 135 -22.47 -17.43 20.99
N GLY A 136 -23.48 -17.48 20.12
CA GLY A 136 -24.02 -18.73 19.57
C GLY A 136 -22.96 -19.54 18.81
N LYS A 137 -22.23 -18.87 17.90
CA LYS A 137 -21.13 -19.47 17.13
C LYS A 137 -20.06 -20.07 18.04
N LEU A 138 -19.56 -19.27 18.99
CA LEU A 138 -18.49 -19.68 19.91
C LEU A 138 -18.93 -20.79 20.86
N ARG A 139 -20.15 -20.72 21.44
CA ARG A 139 -20.67 -21.81 22.30
C ARG A 139 -20.80 -23.12 21.55
N SER A 140 -21.27 -23.08 20.30
CA SER A 140 -21.35 -24.28 19.46
C SER A 140 -19.97 -24.89 19.26
N HIS A 141 -18.97 -24.08 18.94
CA HIS A 141 -17.58 -24.51 18.78
C HIS A 141 -17.03 -25.20 20.05
N PHE A 142 -17.26 -24.62 21.22
CA PHE A 142 -16.84 -25.20 22.51
C PHE A 142 -17.74 -26.35 23.02
N GLY A 143 -18.69 -26.83 22.19
CA GLY A 143 -19.52 -28.00 22.49
C GLY A 143 -20.78 -27.73 23.32
N ASP A 144 -21.08 -26.48 23.64
CA ASP A 144 -22.34 -26.08 24.30
C ASP A 144 -23.44 -25.82 23.26
N THR A 145 -23.88 -26.88 22.58
CA THR A 145 -24.95 -26.81 21.56
C THR A 145 -26.26 -26.25 22.14
N ALA A 146 -26.57 -26.58 23.40
CA ALA A 146 -27.81 -26.12 24.05
C ALA A 146 -27.75 -24.61 24.32
N GLY A 147 -26.65 -24.11 24.90
CA GLY A 147 -26.45 -22.68 25.12
C GLY A 147 -26.29 -21.88 23.83
N ALA A 148 -25.75 -22.49 22.77
CA ALA A 148 -25.69 -21.90 21.43
C ALA A 148 -27.09 -21.67 20.84
N LEU A 149 -27.95 -22.69 20.86
CA LEU A 149 -29.34 -22.55 20.38
C LEU A 149 -30.15 -21.57 21.24
N ALA A 150 -29.91 -21.52 22.56
CA ALA A 150 -30.54 -20.52 23.42
C ALA A 150 -30.10 -19.08 23.08
N ALA A 151 -28.84 -18.87 22.70
CA ALA A 151 -28.37 -17.57 22.20
C ALA A 151 -29.06 -17.20 20.89
N VAL A 152 -29.24 -18.16 19.97
CA VAL A 152 -29.99 -17.95 18.73
C VAL A 152 -31.46 -17.62 18.99
N GLU A 153 -32.12 -18.33 19.90
CA GLU A 153 -33.50 -18.04 20.31
C GLU A 153 -33.63 -16.62 20.88
N ARG A 154 -32.64 -16.16 21.65
CA ARG A 154 -32.61 -14.80 22.18
C ARG A 154 -32.40 -13.76 21.07
N GLY A 155 -31.52 -14.01 20.11
CA GLY A 155 -31.33 -13.16 18.94
C GLY A 155 -32.60 -13.02 18.09
N LEU A 156 -33.25 -14.14 17.75
CA LEU A 156 -34.51 -14.17 17.01
C LEU A 156 -35.69 -13.53 17.77
N ALA A 157 -35.63 -13.50 19.10
CA ALA A 157 -36.63 -12.79 19.90
C ALA A 157 -36.47 -11.26 19.81
N LEU A 158 -35.24 -10.78 19.56
CA LEU A 158 -34.95 -9.36 19.34
C LEU A 158 -35.21 -8.96 17.88
N GLU A 159 -34.76 -9.78 16.91
CA GLU A 159 -34.95 -9.58 15.47
C GLU A 159 -35.62 -10.81 14.83
N PRO A 160 -36.97 -10.84 14.79
CA PRO A 160 -37.70 -11.99 14.26
C PRO A 160 -37.50 -12.21 12.76
N GLY A 161 -37.02 -13.41 12.40
CA GLY A 161 -36.88 -13.83 11.01
C GLY A 161 -35.58 -13.39 10.33
N ASP A 162 -34.62 -12.88 11.11
CA ASP A 162 -33.28 -12.56 10.63
C ASP A 162 -32.57 -13.79 10.02
N TYR A 163 -31.98 -13.60 8.83
CA TYR A 163 -31.37 -14.67 8.05
C TYR A 163 -30.19 -15.32 8.78
N GLU A 164 -29.28 -14.52 9.34
CA GLU A 164 -28.06 -14.98 10.02
C GLU A 164 -28.40 -15.91 11.18
N PHE A 165 -29.38 -15.54 12.01
CA PHE A 165 -29.79 -16.39 13.12
C PHE A 165 -30.45 -17.69 12.66
N THR A 166 -31.28 -17.66 11.61
CA THR A 166 -31.91 -18.89 11.09
C THR A 166 -30.89 -19.84 10.47
N THR A 167 -29.89 -19.30 9.77
CA THR A 167 -28.75 -20.01 9.19
C THR A 167 -27.89 -20.63 10.29
N LEU A 168 -27.49 -19.84 11.30
CA LEU A 168 -26.73 -20.33 12.44
C LEU A 168 -27.48 -21.44 13.20
N ALA A 169 -28.81 -21.31 13.38
CA ALA A 169 -29.62 -22.36 14.01
C ALA A 169 -29.56 -23.68 13.25
N ARG A 170 -29.54 -23.63 11.91
CA ARG A 170 -29.42 -24.81 11.05
C ARG A 170 -28.03 -25.43 11.20
N GLU A 171 -26.98 -24.62 11.10
CA GLU A 171 -25.59 -25.07 11.15
C GLU A 171 -25.20 -25.70 12.48
N ILE A 172 -25.67 -25.12 13.59
CA ILE A 172 -25.50 -25.70 14.93
C ILE A 172 -26.13 -27.10 15.00
N ARG A 173 -27.34 -27.28 14.42
CA ARG A 173 -28.03 -28.58 14.41
C ARG A 173 -27.36 -29.61 13.50
N GLU A 174 -26.75 -29.13 12.43
CA GLU A 174 -25.97 -29.95 11.49
C GLU A 174 -24.56 -30.27 12.01
N GLY A 175 -24.12 -29.63 13.09
CA GLY A 175 -22.80 -29.85 13.68
C GLY A 175 -21.67 -29.28 12.84
N ARG A 176 -21.93 -28.18 12.12
CA ARG A 176 -20.94 -27.49 11.28
C ARG A 176 -19.80 -26.93 12.13
N SER A 177 -18.60 -26.86 11.57
CA SER A 177 -17.44 -26.28 12.24
C SER A 177 -17.56 -24.76 12.36
N LEU A 178 -16.74 -24.13 13.22
CA LEU A 178 -16.71 -22.67 13.34
C LEU A 178 -16.30 -22.01 12.01
N GLU A 179 -15.33 -22.58 11.29
CA GLU A 179 -14.92 -22.08 9.96
C GLU A 179 -16.05 -22.19 8.94
N GLU A 180 -16.87 -23.26 9.00
CA GLU A 180 -18.04 -23.41 8.13
C GLU A 180 -19.12 -22.38 8.44
N MET A 181 -19.32 -22.01 9.71
CA MET A 181 -20.27 -20.95 10.12
C MET A 181 -19.83 -19.54 9.68
N GLU A 182 -18.55 -19.33 9.40
CA GLU A 182 -18.02 -18.08 8.85
C GLU A 182 -18.01 -18.05 7.32
N TYR A 183 -18.31 -19.18 6.66
CA TYR A 183 -18.32 -19.33 5.20
C TYR A 183 -19.60 -18.77 4.55
N HIS A 184 -20.17 -17.72 5.11
CA HIS A 184 -21.44 -17.12 4.70
C HIS A 184 -21.33 -15.58 4.71
N TRP A 185 -22.06 -14.91 3.82
CA TRP A 185 -22.18 -13.45 3.80
C TRP A 185 -23.54 -13.05 4.34
N ILE A 186 -23.59 -11.84 4.95
CA ILE A 186 -24.84 -11.25 5.44
C ILE A 186 -25.85 -11.09 4.29
N ASP A 187 -25.37 -10.84 3.06
CA ASP A 187 -26.20 -10.82 1.86
C ASP A 187 -26.46 -12.24 1.32
N PRO A 188 -27.74 -12.67 1.23
CA PRO A 188 -28.09 -14.03 0.79
C PRO A 188 -27.74 -14.36 -0.67
N GLU A 189 -27.59 -13.35 -1.55
CA GLU A 189 -27.20 -13.58 -2.94
C GLU A 189 -25.69 -13.80 -3.05
N GLN A 190 -24.88 -13.02 -2.33
CA GLN A 190 -23.43 -13.23 -2.23
C GLN A 190 -23.10 -14.57 -1.57
N ASP A 191 -23.83 -14.94 -0.52
CA ASP A 191 -23.71 -16.26 0.13
C ASP A 191 -23.98 -17.40 -0.86
N ARG A 192 -25.03 -17.29 -1.68
CA ARG A 192 -25.33 -18.29 -2.72
C ARG A 192 -24.19 -18.41 -3.74
N ARG A 193 -23.64 -17.29 -4.20
CA ARG A 193 -22.53 -17.27 -5.18
C ARG A 193 -21.25 -17.90 -4.63
N LEU A 194 -20.94 -17.63 -3.36
CA LEU A 194 -19.83 -18.26 -2.64
C LEU A 194 -20.03 -19.78 -2.53
N GLN A 195 -21.22 -20.24 -2.14
CA GLN A 195 -21.54 -21.66 -2.05
C GLN A 195 -21.56 -22.37 -3.41
N ALA A 196 -21.92 -21.66 -4.48
CA ALA A 196 -21.90 -22.18 -5.85
C ALA A 196 -20.49 -22.27 -6.45
N GLY A 197 -19.46 -21.75 -5.76
CA GLY A 197 -18.09 -21.71 -6.27
C GLY A 197 -17.90 -20.74 -7.43
N GLU A 198 -18.78 -19.75 -7.58
CA GLU A 198 -18.82 -18.83 -8.73
C GLU A 198 -17.87 -17.62 -8.58
N ALA A 199 -16.89 -17.70 -7.67
CA ALA A 199 -15.92 -16.64 -7.42
C ALA A 199 -14.55 -17.25 -7.07
N GLU A 200 -13.64 -17.24 -8.04
CA GLU A 200 -12.25 -17.65 -7.83
C GLU A 200 -11.28 -16.46 -7.71
N GLU A 201 -11.74 -15.21 -7.78
CA GLU A 201 -10.88 -14.01 -7.74
C GLU A 201 -11.47 -12.88 -6.86
N GLY A 202 -10.61 -12.09 -6.20
CA GLY A 202 -10.97 -10.91 -5.41
C GLY A 202 -11.36 -11.18 -3.95
N GLU A 203 -12.24 -10.34 -3.37
CA GLU A 203 -12.64 -10.31 -1.95
C GLU A 203 -13.05 -11.69 -1.37
N MET A 204 -13.63 -12.57 -2.19
CA MET A 204 -13.99 -13.93 -1.74
C MET A 204 -12.78 -14.84 -1.46
N ALA A 205 -11.64 -14.61 -2.12
CA ALA A 205 -10.41 -15.34 -1.83
C ALA A 205 -9.82 -14.88 -0.48
N ASP A 206 -9.84 -13.57 -0.20
CA ASP A 206 -9.29 -13.00 1.04
C ASP A 206 -10.07 -13.47 2.27
N LYS A 207 -11.40 -13.48 2.21
CA LYS A 207 -12.24 -14.01 3.28
C LYS A 207 -11.92 -15.47 3.60
N ARG A 208 -11.73 -16.32 2.58
CA ARG A 208 -11.34 -17.73 2.78
C ARG A 208 -9.99 -17.86 3.47
N LEU A 209 -9.03 -17.00 3.09
CA LEU A 209 -7.72 -16.97 3.71
C LEU A 209 -7.77 -16.48 5.16
N ALA A 210 -8.63 -15.50 5.48
CA ALA A 210 -8.85 -15.06 6.86
C ALA A 210 -9.54 -16.14 7.71
N ILE A 211 -10.51 -16.86 7.16
CA ILE A 211 -11.18 -17.99 7.84
C ILE A 211 -10.16 -19.09 8.20
N ALA A 212 -9.17 -19.35 7.35
CA ALA A 212 -8.13 -20.33 7.63
C ALA A 212 -7.29 -19.98 8.89
N CYS A 213 -7.33 -18.73 9.35
CA CYS A 213 -6.67 -18.25 10.57
C CYS A 213 -7.47 -18.54 11.86
N ILE A 214 -8.65 -19.16 11.79
CA ILE A 214 -9.52 -19.36 12.96
C ILE A 214 -9.15 -20.63 13.74
N LEU A 215 -9.12 -21.80 13.09
CA LEU A 215 -8.93 -23.08 13.78
C LEU A 215 -7.55 -23.70 13.53
N CYS A 216 -6.75 -23.78 14.58
CA CYS A 216 -5.45 -24.43 14.53
C CYS A 216 -5.55 -25.95 14.72
N ASP A 217 -5.06 -26.72 13.74
CA ASP A 217 -4.71 -28.13 13.94
C ASP A 217 -3.36 -28.21 14.65
N ARG A 218 -3.39 -28.35 15.97
CA ARG A 218 -2.15 -28.38 16.78
C ARG A 218 -1.25 -29.57 16.43
N ALA A 219 -1.82 -30.71 16.06
CA ALA A 219 -1.03 -31.89 15.72
C ALA A 219 -0.30 -31.68 14.38
N ASN A 220 -1.00 -31.14 13.39
CA ASN A 220 -0.38 -30.86 12.09
C ASN A 220 0.58 -29.67 12.15
N LEU A 221 0.31 -28.64 12.96
CA LEU A 221 1.25 -27.54 13.20
C LEU A 221 2.61 -28.07 13.73
N GLU A 222 2.58 -28.95 14.73
CA GLU A 222 3.81 -29.55 15.25
C GLU A 222 4.51 -30.44 14.20
N ALA A 223 3.75 -31.15 13.36
CA ALA A 223 4.30 -31.91 12.25
C ALA A 223 4.99 -31.01 11.20
N VAL A 224 4.37 -29.86 10.87
CA VAL A 224 4.94 -28.85 9.95
C VAL A 224 6.21 -28.23 10.55
N LYS A 225 6.18 -27.81 11.83
CA LYS A 225 7.36 -27.27 12.52
C LYS A 225 8.51 -28.27 12.56
N ALA A 226 8.21 -29.54 12.85
CA ALA A 226 9.20 -30.61 12.83
C ALA A 226 9.77 -30.86 11.43
N ALA A 227 8.91 -30.83 10.40
CA ALA A 227 9.31 -31.00 9.01
C ALA A 227 10.22 -29.87 8.49
N LEU A 228 9.98 -28.63 8.92
CA LEU A 228 10.84 -27.48 8.66
C LEU A 228 12.13 -27.49 9.50
N GLY A 229 12.20 -28.31 10.55
CA GLY A 229 13.33 -28.32 11.48
C GLY A 229 13.46 -27.03 12.29
N VAL A 230 12.32 -26.41 12.66
CA VAL A 230 12.28 -25.14 13.39
C VAL A 230 13.12 -25.18 14.68
N THR A 231 14.01 -24.21 14.86
CA THR A 231 14.82 -24.06 16.08
C THR A 231 14.39 -22.88 16.95
N GLU A 232 13.84 -21.84 16.35
CA GLU A 232 13.30 -20.67 17.03
C GLU A 232 11.94 -20.32 16.43
N TRP A 233 11.02 -19.85 17.25
CA TRP A 233 9.62 -19.66 16.87
C TRP A 233 9.02 -18.43 17.52
N GLU A 234 8.40 -17.60 16.70
CA GLU A 234 7.55 -16.47 17.10
C GLU A 234 6.18 -16.68 16.45
N ALA A 235 5.15 -16.87 17.29
CA ALA A 235 3.78 -17.06 16.84
C ALA A 235 3.07 -15.72 16.70
N ASP A 236 2.29 -15.57 15.62
CA ASP A 236 1.13 -14.68 15.54
C ASP A 236 1.40 -13.20 15.87
N ALA A 237 2.54 -12.67 15.41
CA ALA A 237 2.96 -11.27 15.66
C ALA A 237 3.20 -10.41 14.39
N PRO A 238 2.18 -10.10 13.57
CA PRO A 238 0.92 -10.85 13.38
C PRO A 238 1.15 -12.16 12.62
N TYR A 239 2.37 -12.38 12.10
CA TYR A 239 2.75 -13.53 11.31
C TYR A 239 3.60 -14.51 12.09
N CYS A 240 3.58 -15.77 11.67
CA CYS A 240 4.53 -16.76 12.16
C CYS A 240 5.93 -16.50 11.58
N THR A 241 6.90 -16.22 12.44
CA THR A 241 8.32 -16.10 12.07
C THR A 241 9.12 -17.21 12.75
N PHE A 242 10.05 -17.82 12.03
CA PHE A 242 10.81 -18.95 12.52
C PHE A 242 12.23 -19.00 11.97
N THR A 243 13.11 -19.70 12.69
CA THR A 243 14.47 -19.99 12.25
C THR A 243 14.59 -21.47 11.94
N MET A 244 15.25 -21.83 10.84
CA MET A 244 15.53 -23.22 10.47
C MET A 244 16.99 -23.43 10.02
N PRO A 245 17.54 -24.65 10.12
CA PRO A 245 18.89 -24.96 9.65
C PRO A 245 19.07 -24.71 8.15
N TYR A 246 20.18 -24.07 7.79
CA TYR A 246 20.54 -23.81 6.40
C TYR A 246 22.06 -23.77 6.22
N GLY A 247 22.61 -24.66 5.38
CA GLY A 247 24.06 -24.78 5.22
C GLY A 247 24.76 -25.11 6.54
N GLU A 248 25.77 -24.32 6.90
CA GLU A 248 26.46 -24.39 8.20
C GLU A 248 25.82 -23.50 9.29
N GLY A 249 24.80 -22.72 8.93
CA GLY A 249 24.12 -21.78 9.81
C GLY A 249 22.61 -21.98 9.83
N THR A 250 21.88 -20.88 9.88
CA THR A 250 20.41 -20.84 9.89
C THR A 250 19.90 -19.76 8.95
N VAL A 251 18.62 -19.85 8.62
CA VAL A 251 17.90 -18.85 7.83
C VAL A 251 16.54 -18.58 8.46
N GLN A 252 16.08 -17.34 8.37
CA GLN A 252 14.76 -16.95 8.84
C GLN A 252 13.69 -17.22 7.76
N GLY A 253 12.61 -17.88 8.17
CA GLY A 253 11.38 -18.05 7.41
C GLY A 253 10.25 -17.24 8.03
N ARG A 254 9.40 -16.63 7.21
CA ARG A 254 8.14 -16.01 7.66
C ARG A 254 6.96 -16.54 6.87
N PHE A 255 5.96 -17.05 7.55
CA PHE A 255 4.67 -17.39 6.93
C PHE A 255 3.69 -16.23 7.09
N PHE A 256 3.14 -15.72 5.99
CA PHE A 256 2.16 -14.63 5.98
C PHE A 256 0.78 -15.10 6.47
N GLY A 257 0.71 -15.52 7.72
CA GLY A 257 -0.50 -15.95 8.41
C GLY A 257 -0.15 -16.38 9.84
N ASN A 258 -1.17 -16.75 10.60
CA ASN A 258 -1.00 -17.24 11.96
C ASN A 258 -0.78 -18.76 12.02
N GLU A 259 -0.61 -19.29 13.23
CA GLU A 259 -0.44 -20.72 13.49
C GLU A 259 -1.60 -21.55 12.95
N ALA A 260 -2.84 -21.03 12.98
CA ALA A 260 -4.00 -21.72 12.45
C ALA A 260 -3.91 -21.89 10.93
N ALA A 261 -3.60 -20.83 10.19
CA ALA A 261 -3.41 -20.91 8.75
C ALA A 261 -2.19 -21.77 8.37
N LEU A 262 -1.09 -21.68 9.13
CA LEU A 262 0.09 -22.51 8.89
C LEU A 262 -0.21 -24.00 9.12
N SER A 263 -1.07 -24.31 10.09
CA SER A 263 -1.51 -25.68 10.38
C SER A 263 -2.34 -26.30 9.25
N LYS A 264 -2.70 -25.55 8.20
CA LYS A 264 -3.37 -26.09 7.01
C LYS A 264 -2.36 -26.60 5.96
N LEU A 265 -1.08 -26.28 6.09
CA LEU A 265 -0.04 -26.80 5.19
C LEU A 265 0.22 -28.28 5.46
N SER A 266 0.51 -29.05 4.41
CA SER A 266 0.93 -30.44 4.62
C SER A 266 2.36 -30.52 5.16
N ALA A 267 2.59 -31.40 6.14
CA ALA A 267 3.93 -31.69 6.63
C ALA A 267 4.86 -32.24 5.52
N GLU A 268 4.31 -32.92 4.51
CA GLU A 268 5.05 -33.38 3.34
C GLU A 268 5.58 -32.22 2.49
N TRP A 269 4.75 -31.20 2.23
CA TRP A 269 5.17 -30.00 1.51
C TRP A 269 6.22 -29.23 2.32
N ALA A 270 6.04 -29.11 3.64
CA ALA A 270 6.99 -28.46 4.53
C ALA A 270 8.36 -29.16 4.53
N ALA A 271 8.38 -30.50 4.56
CA ALA A 271 9.60 -31.29 4.42
C ALA A 271 10.25 -31.10 3.05
N ALA A 272 9.45 -31.01 1.98
CA ALA A 272 9.94 -30.74 0.64
C ALA A 272 10.57 -29.34 0.54
N LEU A 273 9.95 -28.31 1.12
CA LEU A 273 10.53 -26.97 1.20
C LEU A 273 11.90 -27.00 1.90
N ALA A 274 11.99 -27.62 3.08
CA ALA A 274 13.25 -27.70 3.82
C ALA A 274 14.35 -28.43 3.03
N ALA A 275 14.01 -29.53 2.36
CA ALA A 275 14.95 -30.29 1.54
C ALA A 275 15.38 -29.55 0.25
N ARG A 276 14.47 -28.76 -0.33
CA ARG A 276 14.69 -28.06 -1.61
C ARG A 276 15.22 -26.64 -1.45
N LEU A 277 15.22 -26.06 -0.25
CA LEU A 277 15.70 -24.69 -0.04
C LEU A 277 17.12 -24.44 -0.63
N PRO A 278 18.11 -25.34 -0.49
CA PRO A 278 19.41 -25.17 -1.14
C PRO A 278 19.35 -25.23 -2.68
N GLU A 279 18.39 -25.97 -3.26
CA GLU A 279 18.14 -25.97 -4.71
C GLU A 279 17.51 -24.64 -5.14
N LEU A 280 16.55 -24.12 -4.37
CA LEU A 280 15.86 -22.86 -4.64
C LEU A 280 16.79 -21.66 -4.52
N ASP A 281 17.67 -21.63 -3.53
CA ASP A 281 18.74 -20.64 -3.43
C ASP A 281 19.56 -20.63 -4.73
N ARG A 282 20.14 -21.77 -5.12
CA ARG A 282 20.96 -21.87 -6.36
C ARG A 282 20.18 -21.43 -7.59
N ARG A 283 18.94 -21.90 -7.76
CA ARG A 283 18.09 -21.53 -8.91
C ARG A 283 17.75 -20.04 -8.90
N GLY A 284 17.52 -19.45 -7.72
CA GLY A 284 17.26 -18.03 -7.56
C GLY A 284 18.46 -17.19 -7.99
N ARG A 285 19.67 -17.52 -7.52
CA ARG A 285 20.90 -16.85 -7.96
C ARG A 285 21.17 -17.02 -9.44
N THR A 286 21.05 -18.25 -9.96
CA THR A 286 21.21 -18.49 -11.40
C THR A 286 20.20 -17.70 -12.23
N PHE A 287 18.97 -17.53 -11.75
CA PHE A 287 17.98 -16.69 -12.39
C PHE A 287 18.39 -15.21 -12.38
N LEU A 288 18.85 -14.68 -11.24
CA LEU A 288 19.32 -13.31 -11.13
C LEU A 288 20.48 -13.06 -12.10
N GLU A 289 21.47 -13.97 -12.16
CA GLU A 289 22.63 -13.84 -13.04
C GLU A 289 22.30 -13.99 -14.53
N LEU A 290 21.58 -15.06 -14.90
CA LEU A 290 21.43 -15.44 -16.32
C LEU A 290 20.23 -14.81 -17.00
N ARG A 291 19.19 -14.42 -16.26
CA ARG A 291 17.94 -13.91 -16.83
C ARG A 291 17.67 -12.46 -16.46
N ALA A 292 17.98 -12.05 -15.22
CA ALA A 292 17.88 -10.66 -14.82
C ALA A 292 19.18 -9.87 -15.11
N GLU A 293 20.27 -10.57 -15.46
CA GLU A 293 21.58 -9.98 -15.75
C GLU A 293 22.14 -9.17 -14.55
N LEU A 294 21.91 -9.66 -13.33
CA LEU A 294 22.30 -9.04 -12.07
C LEU A 294 23.49 -9.77 -11.42
N GLN A 295 24.42 -9.02 -10.84
CA GLN A 295 25.55 -9.49 -10.08
C GLN A 295 25.07 -10.06 -8.74
N THR A 296 25.49 -11.29 -8.42
CA THR A 296 25.12 -11.96 -7.17
C THR A 296 26.31 -12.22 -6.24
N ASP A 297 27.49 -11.73 -6.60
CA ASP A 297 28.70 -11.85 -5.78
C ASP A 297 28.47 -11.25 -4.39
N GLY A 298 28.68 -12.05 -3.35
CA GLY A 298 28.52 -11.62 -1.96
C GLY A 298 27.07 -11.51 -1.47
N LEU A 299 26.06 -11.79 -2.32
CA LEU A 299 24.70 -11.95 -1.85
C LEU A 299 24.57 -13.27 -1.06
N GLU A 300 23.83 -13.27 0.02
CA GLU A 300 23.50 -14.47 0.81
C GLU A 300 21.99 -14.56 0.99
N LEU A 301 21.44 -15.78 1.06
CA LEU A 301 20.02 -15.96 1.37
C LEU A 301 19.80 -15.49 2.82
N ALA A 302 19.21 -14.31 2.98
CA ALA A 302 19.01 -13.70 4.28
C ALA A 302 17.75 -14.22 4.96
N TRP A 303 16.66 -14.32 4.20
CA TRP A 303 15.38 -14.82 4.65
C TRP A 303 14.51 -15.26 3.48
N PHE A 304 13.47 -16.02 3.79
CA PHE A 304 12.42 -16.34 2.82
C PHE A 304 11.04 -16.19 3.44
N THR A 305 10.03 -16.03 2.59
CA THR A 305 8.63 -15.96 3.02
C THR A 305 7.82 -17.04 2.35
N ILE A 306 6.82 -17.54 3.07
CA ILE A 306 5.77 -18.43 2.58
C ILE A 306 4.50 -17.59 2.57
N GLN A 307 3.95 -17.38 1.38
CA GLN A 307 2.72 -16.64 1.16
C GLN A 307 1.51 -17.54 1.47
N ARG A 308 0.32 -16.94 1.62
CA ARG A 308 -0.92 -17.69 1.94
C ARG A 308 -1.31 -18.70 0.85
N ASP A 309 -0.95 -18.42 -0.40
CA ASP A 309 -1.08 -19.30 -1.56
C ASP A 309 0.08 -20.32 -1.69
N GLN A 310 0.93 -20.44 -0.66
CA GLN A 310 2.15 -21.23 -0.64
C GLN A 310 3.25 -20.77 -1.61
N GLY A 311 3.08 -19.62 -2.28
CA GLY A 311 4.14 -18.98 -3.03
C GLY A 311 5.33 -18.66 -2.12
N LEU A 312 6.55 -18.72 -2.68
CA LEU A 312 7.76 -18.41 -1.93
C LEU A 312 8.40 -17.14 -2.45
N ARG A 313 8.93 -16.34 -1.53
CA ARG A 313 9.82 -15.22 -1.89
C ARG A 313 11.13 -15.41 -1.16
N LEU A 314 12.23 -15.54 -1.90
CA LEU A 314 13.58 -15.65 -1.36
C LEU A 314 14.26 -14.30 -1.47
N CYS A 315 14.74 -13.79 -0.34
CA CYS A 315 15.46 -12.52 -0.26
C CYS A 315 16.96 -12.79 -0.10
N PHE A 316 17.73 -12.24 -1.03
CA PHE A 316 19.19 -12.31 -1.03
C PHE A 316 19.73 -10.94 -0.64
N GLN A 317 20.63 -10.86 0.34
CA GLN A 317 21.21 -9.61 0.81
C GLN A 317 22.74 -9.70 0.88
N GLY A 318 23.40 -8.59 0.59
CA GLY A 318 24.86 -8.46 0.66
C GLY A 318 25.32 -7.09 0.19
N GLY A 319 26.36 -6.54 0.82
CA GLY A 319 26.96 -5.26 0.41
C GLY A 319 26.02 -4.04 0.41
N GLY A 320 24.96 -4.04 1.24
CA GLY A 320 23.96 -2.95 1.27
C GLY A 320 22.84 -3.08 0.23
N HIS A 321 22.74 -4.22 -0.46
CA HIS A 321 21.76 -4.47 -1.51
C HIS A 321 20.85 -5.64 -1.16
N SER A 322 19.65 -5.67 -1.75
CA SER A 322 18.71 -6.78 -1.60
C SER A 322 18.04 -7.16 -2.92
N GLN A 323 17.90 -8.46 -3.17
CA GLN A 323 17.21 -9.01 -4.32
C GLN A 323 16.16 -10.00 -3.91
N MET A 324 15.05 -10.00 -4.65
CA MET A 324 13.93 -10.90 -4.40
C MET A 324 13.70 -11.81 -5.61
N VAL A 325 13.54 -13.10 -5.35
CA VAL A 325 13.12 -14.07 -6.36
C VAL A 325 11.85 -14.78 -5.91
N LEU A 326 10.88 -14.85 -6.81
CA LEU A 326 9.58 -15.45 -6.55
C LEU A 326 9.47 -16.88 -7.12
N PHE A 327 8.91 -17.78 -6.32
CA PHE A 327 8.60 -19.16 -6.72
C PHE A 327 7.13 -19.48 -6.44
N GLY A 328 6.56 -20.40 -7.22
CA GLY A 328 5.21 -20.92 -7.00
C GLY A 328 5.15 -21.96 -5.87
N ALA A 329 3.95 -22.37 -5.51
CA ALA A 329 3.67 -23.42 -4.51
C ALA A 329 4.32 -24.78 -4.84
N ASP A 330 4.56 -25.04 -6.12
CA ASP A 330 5.22 -26.25 -6.63
C ASP A 330 6.76 -26.11 -6.69
N PHE A 331 7.30 -25.02 -6.14
CA PHE A 331 8.72 -24.68 -6.16
C PHE A 331 9.26 -24.38 -7.58
N SER A 332 8.39 -24.15 -8.57
CA SER A 332 8.77 -23.62 -9.87
C SER A 332 9.10 -22.14 -9.77
N LEU A 333 10.00 -21.66 -10.64
CA LEU A 333 10.32 -20.24 -10.71
C LEU A 333 9.15 -19.53 -11.40
N ARG A 334 8.60 -18.46 -10.83
CA ARG A 334 7.50 -17.73 -11.47
C ARG A 334 7.97 -17.06 -12.76
N GLU A 335 7.16 -17.15 -13.81
CA GLU A 335 7.49 -16.54 -15.11
C GLU A 335 7.18 -15.04 -15.15
N GLU A 336 6.17 -14.60 -14.38
CA GLU A 336 5.66 -13.23 -14.34
C GLU A 336 5.74 -12.65 -12.92
N GLY A 337 5.77 -11.32 -12.85
CA GLY A 337 5.79 -10.56 -11.60
C GLY A 337 7.12 -10.63 -10.84
N GLN A 338 8.20 -11.11 -11.47
CA GLN A 338 9.52 -11.13 -10.86
C GLN A 338 10.04 -9.69 -10.68
N PRO A 339 10.31 -9.22 -9.45
CA PRO A 339 10.80 -7.86 -9.22
C PRO A 339 12.10 -7.59 -9.96
N ALA A 340 13.01 -8.57 -10.00
CA ALA A 340 14.28 -8.46 -10.70
C ALA A 340 14.16 -8.25 -12.23
N LEU A 341 13.03 -8.63 -12.83
CA LEU A 341 12.76 -8.43 -14.26
C LEU A 341 11.94 -7.17 -14.56
N GLU A 342 11.48 -6.46 -13.52
CA GLU A 342 10.79 -5.20 -13.69
C GLU A 342 11.69 -4.27 -14.50
N GLN A 343 11.16 -3.71 -15.60
CA GLN A 343 11.85 -2.72 -16.41
C GLN A 343 11.15 -1.36 -16.23
N PRO A 344 11.87 -0.25 -16.45
CA PRO A 344 11.24 1.05 -16.61
C PRO A 344 10.08 0.94 -17.62
N GLY A 345 8.95 1.57 -17.33
CA GLY A 345 7.76 1.51 -18.18
C GLY A 345 8.00 2.04 -19.60
N SER A 346 6.94 2.08 -20.43
CA SER A 346 7.07 2.62 -21.79
C SER A 346 7.52 4.09 -21.73
N ALA A 347 8.73 4.35 -22.22
CA ALA A 347 9.27 5.71 -22.32
C ALA A 347 8.36 6.62 -23.16
N GLY A 348 8.28 7.89 -22.79
CA GLY A 348 7.59 8.91 -23.57
C GLY A 348 6.17 9.22 -23.13
N ASN A 349 5.73 8.73 -21.98
CA ASN A 349 4.47 9.12 -21.35
C ASN A 349 4.77 10.03 -20.16
N PHE A 350 4.23 11.25 -20.19
CA PHE A 350 4.44 12.25 -19.15
C PHE A 350 3.09 12.73 -18.60
N LEU A 351 3.05 12.90 -17.29
CA LEU A 351 1.85 13.29 -16.55
C LEU A 351 2.24 14.28 -15.45
N ALA A 352 1.45 15.32 -15.27
CA ALA A 352 1.52 16.23 -14.13
C ALA A 352 0.12 16.78 -13.82
N PHE A 353 -0.04 17.31 -12.62
CA PHE A 353 -1.28 17.91 -12.15
C PHE A 353 -1.02 19.35 -11.75
N VAL A 354 -1.83 20.27 -12.25
CA VAL A 354 -1.86 21.65 -11.78
C VAL A 354 -2.98 21.74 -10.76
N LEU A 355 -2.62 21.97 -9.49
CA LEU A 355 -3.53 21.99 -8.36
C LEU A 355 -4.28 23.33 -8.34
N LEU A 356 -5.61 23.29 -8.29
CA LEU A 356 -6.46 24.48 -8.36
C LEU A 356 -7.24 24.69 -7.06
N GLU A 357 -7.29 25.93 -6.59
CA GLU A 357 -8.06 26.32 -5.41
C GLU A 357 -9.56 26.13 -5.60
N GLU A 358 -10.07 26.40 -6.81
CA GLU A 358 -11.43 26.10 -7.24
C GLU A 358 -11.36 25.28 -8.55
N PRO A 359 -12.31 24.38 -8.82
CA PRO A 359 -12.30 23.53 -10.01
C PRO A 359 -12.72 24.29 -11.27
N GLU A 360 -11.96 25.32 -11.63
CA GLU A 360 -12.24 26.21 -12.76
C GLU A 360 -10.98 26.45 -13.59
N TRP A 361 -11.16 26.51 -14.91
CA TRP A 361 -10.09 26.89 -15.84
C TRP A 361 -10.63 27.68 -17.03
N ASP A 362 -9.76 28.45 -17.67
CA ASP A 362 -10.00 29.18 -18.92
C ASP A 362 -9.19 28.51 -20.05
N PRO A 363 -9.83 27.64 -20.86
CA PRO A 363 -9.21 27.00 -22.01
C PRO A 363 -8.65 28.00 -23.03
N GLU A 364 -9.30 29.16 -23.20
CA GLU A 364 -8.84 30.19 -24.14
C GLU A 364 -7.62 30.93 -23.60
N ALA A 365 -7.54 31.19 -22.29
CA ALA A 365 -6.32 31.70 -21.67
C ALA A 365 -5.17 30.70 -21.81
N PHE A 366 -5.43 29.41 -21.60
CA PHE A 366 -4.45 28.35 -21.79
C PHE A 366 -3.92 28.32 -23.23
N LYS A 367 -4.82 28.26 -24.23
CA LYS A 367 -4.47 28.28 -25.66
C LYS A 367 -3.67 29.53 -26.04
N ARG A 368 -4.04 30.70 -25.50
CA ARG A 368 -3.29 31.96 -25.72
C ARG A 368 -1.88 31.88 -25.12
N ALA A 369 -1.73 31.44 -23.88
CA ALA A 369 -0.42 31.31 -23.22
C ALA A 369 0.48 30.33 -23.98
N LEU A 370 -0.05 29.18 -24.38
CA LEU A 370 0.67 28.16 -25.14
C LEU A 370 1.18 28.69 -26.48
N ARG A 371 0.35 29.46 -27.21
CA ARG A 371 0.75 30.10 -28.46
C ARG A 371 1.77 31.21 -28.23
N ASP A 372 1.51 32.10 -27.28
CA ASP A 372 2.28 33.35 -27.13
C ASP A 372 3.66 33.09 -26.51
N HIS A 373 3.80 32.10 -25.63
CA HIS A 373 5.08 31.75 -25.01
C HIS A 373 5.85 30.68 -25.78
N TRP A 374 5.16 29.69 -26.36
CA TRP A 374 5.81 28.52 -26.94
C TRP A 374 5.58 28.34 -28.44
N GLY A 375 4.78 29.22 -29.07
CA GLY A 375 4.49 29.14 -30.50
C GLY A 375 3.63 27.94 -30.91
N ILE A 376 2.99 27.25 -29.97
CA ILE A 376 2.22 26.03 -30.23
C ILE A 376 0.74 26.39 -30.41
N PRO A 377 0.18 26.25 -31.62
CA PRO A 377 -1.24 26.52 -31.86
C PRO A 377 -2.10 25.35 -31.38
N CYS A 378 -3.18 25.65 -30.65
CA CYS A 378 -4.24 24.70 -30.35
C CYS A 378 -5.57 25.26 -30.88
N MET A 379 -6.19 24.53 -31.82
CA MET A 379 -7.44 24.92 -32.49
C MET A 379 -8.62 24.02 -32.09
N THR A 380 -8.36 23.01 -31.26
CA THR A 380 -9.40 22.11 -30.76
C THR A 380 -10.21 22.81 -29.70
N GLU A 381 -11.51 22.55 -29.66
CA GLU A 381 -12.37 23.01 -28.57
C GLU A 381 -12.39 21.98 -27.44
N PRO A 382 -12.49 22.41 -26.17
CA PRO A 382 -12.66 21.47 -25.07
C PRO A 382 -14.01 20.75 -25.21
N GLU A 383 -14.00 19.46 -24.87
CA GLU A 383 -15.19 18.65 -24.69
C GLU A 383 -15.56 18.68 -23.21
N ASP A 384 -16.73 19.24 -22.89
CA ASP A 384 -17.24 19.27 -21.53
C ASP A 384 -17.95 17.94 -21.21
N GLY A 385 -17.58 17.35 -20.06
CA GLY A 385 -18.15 16.12 -19.53
C GLY A 385 -19.37 16.35 -18.64
N GLU A 386 -19.84 15.27 -18.02
CA GLU A 386 -20.81 15.37 -16.92
C GLU A 386 -20.10 15.90 -15.65
N ASP A 387 -20.87 16.47 -14.72
CA ASP A 387 -20.39 16.90 -13.39
C ASP A 387 -19.26 17.95 -13.34
N GLY A 388 -19.05 18.72 -14.42
CA GLY A 388 -18.10 19.84 -14.44
C GLY A 388 -16.68 19.47 -14.90
N GLU A 389 -16.50 18.26 -15.44
CA GLU A 389 -15.28 17.88 -16.16
C GLU A 389 -15.17 18.62 -17.50
N SER A 390 -13.94 18.89 -17.93
CA SER A 390 -13.67 19.54 -19.22
C SER A 390 -12.33 19.09 -19.76
N THR A 391 -12.31 18.55 -20.98
CA THR A 391 -11.13 17.92 -21.56
C THR A 391 -10.76 18.52 -22.91
N LEU A 392 -9.52 18.94 -23.06
CA LEU A 392 -8.94 19.43 -24.30
C LEU A 392 -7.88 18.44 -24.80
N VAL A 393 -8.16 17.79 -25.93
CA VAL A 393 -7.21 16.86 -26.59
C VAL A 393 -6.77 17.41 -27.94
N PHE A 394 -5.47 17.42 -28.20
CA PHE A 394 -4.93 17.87 -29.48
C PHE A 394 -3.60 17.19 -29.81
N GLU A 395 -3.22 17.24 -31.08
CA GLU A 395 -1.98 16.66 -31.56
C GLU A 395 -0.93 17.76 -31.80
N VAL A 396 0.30 17.53 -31.35
CA VAL A 396 1.45 18.41 -31.57
C VAL A 396 2.61 17.56 -32.07
N GLU A 397 3.03 17.79 -33.32
CA GLU A 397 4.15 17.06 -33.96
C GLU A 397 4.05 15.53 -33.85
N GLY A 398 2.83 14.98 -33.95
CA GLY A 398 2.57 13.54 -33.86
C GLY A 398 2.44 12.99 -32.42
N MET A 399 2.61 13.84 -31.40
CA MET A 399 2.37 13.52 -29.99
C MET A 399 0.93 13.86 -29.62
N LEU A 400 0.31 13.06 -28.76
CA LEU A 400 -1.02 13.34 -28.24
C LEU A 400 -0.89 14.12 -26.91
N ALA A 401 -1.44 15.33 -26.86
CA ALA A 401 -1.53 16.13 -25.66
C ALA A 401 -2.98 16.16 -25.15
N ALA A 402 -3.18 16.02 -23.85
CA ALA A 402 -4.49 16.16 -23.22
C ALA A 402 -4.40 16.97 -21.93
N LEU A 403 -5.35 17.88 -21.74
CA LEU A 403 -5.60 18.59 -20.49
C LEU A 403 -7.02 18.28 -20.03
N SER A 404 -7.18 17.72 -18.84
CA SER A 404 -8.48 17.37 -18.26
C SER A 404 -8.66 18.06 -16.91
N LEU A 405 -9.70 18.87 -16.79
CA LEU A 405 -10.16 19.39 -15.51
C LEU A 405 -10.94 18.31 -14.78
N TYR A 406 -10.52 18.00 -13.56
CA TYR A 406 -11.28 17.18 -12.63
C TYR A 406 -11.76 18.05 -11.45
N PRO A 407 -13.07 18.05 -11.15
CA PRO A 407 -13.67 18.92 -10.13
C PRO A 407 -13.54 18.36 -8.70
N PHE A 408 -12.41 17.71 -8.43
CA PHE A 408 -12.08 17.13 -7.13
C PHE A 408 -10.56 17.15 -6.92
N PRO A 409 -10.09 17.19 -5.65
CA PRO A 409 -8.66 17.12 -5.34
C PRO A 409 -8.04 15.80 -5.81
N VAL A 410 -6.72 15.78 -5.96
CA VAL A 410 -5.93 14.57 -6.22
C VAL A 410 -6.35 13.49 -5.20
N PRO A 411 -6.80 12.31 -5.66
CA PRO A 411 -7.30 11.28 -4.77
C PRO A 411 -6.28 10.82 -3.73
N HIS A 412 -6.78 10.19 -2.66
CA HIS A 412 -5.97 9.53 -1.63
C HIS A 412 -5.00 10.42 -0.84
N GLY A 413 -5.00 11.74 -1.05
CA GLY A 413 -4.08 12.66 -0.39
C GLY A 413 -2.64 12.56 -0.90
N GLU A 414 -2.45 11.99 -2.08
CA GLU A 414 -1.14 11.73 -2.68
C GLU A 414 -0.35 13.02 -2.91
N ALA A 415 -1.01 14.07 -3.40
CA ALA A 415 -0.38 15.37 -3.63
C ALA A 415 0.09 16.03 -2.32
N GLU A 416 -0.68 15.92 -1.24
CA GLU A 416 -0.32 16.42 0.08
C GLU A 416 0.88 15.67 0.66
N GLU A 417 0.91 14.35 0.50
CA GLU A 417 2.03 13.53 0.97
C GLU A 417 3.31 13.85 0.19
N ALA A 418 3.23 13.93 -1.13
CA ALA A 418 4.33 14.35 -2.00
C ALA A 418 4.83 15.76 -1.63
N ALA A 419 3.90 16.68 -1.38
CA ALA A 419 4.21 18.05 -0.96
C ALA A 419 4.92 18.10 0.40
N GLY A 420 4.55 17.24 1.35
CA GLY A 420 5.19 17.14 2.67
C GLY A 420 6.67 16.72 2.59
N ARG A 421 7.09 16.08 1.49
CA ARG A 421 8.48 15.69 1.23
C ARG A 421 9.27 16.77 0.46
N CYS A 422 8.63 17.85 0.04
CA CYS A 422 9.24 18.91 -0.76
C CYS A 422 10.11 19.83 0.10
N TYR A 423 11.43 19.59 0.11
CA TYR A 423 12.39 20.43 0.84
C TYR A 423 12.67 21.79 0.17
N LEU A 424 12.16 22.05 -1.04
CA LEU A 424 12.31 23.33 -1.73
C LEU A 424 11.22 24.34 -1.35
N TRP A 425 10.08 23.86 -0.84
CA TRP A 425 8.92 24.71 -0.60
C TRP A 425 8.19 24.33 0.69
N PRO A 426 8.51 24.99 1.82
CA PRO A 426 7.93 24.68 3.13
C PRO A 426 6.40 24.77 3.19
N GLU A 427 5.79 25.63 2.36
CA GLU A 427 4.33 25.81 2.31
C GLU A 427 3.63 24.83 1.35
N ALA A 428 4.36 23.93 0.68
CA ALA A 428 3.80 23.02 -0.32
C ALA A 428 2.63 22.20 0.21
N GLU A 429 2.75 21.60 1.40
CA GLU A 429 1.69 20.77 1.99
C GLU A 429 0.43 21.60 2.29
N ALA A 430 0.61 22.83 2.77
CA ALA A 430 -0.50 23.74 3.06
C ALA A 430 -1.19 24.23 1.77
N ALA A 431 -0.42 24.44 0.69
CA ALA A 431 -0.95 24.79 -0.61
C ALA A 431 -1.69 23.61 -1.24
N ALA A 432 -1.08 22.41 -1.25
CA ALA A 432 -1.72 21.19 -1.72
C ALA A 432 -3.05 20.96 -1.00
N ARG A 433 -3.11 20.96 0.33
CA ARG A 433 -4.36 20.72 1.09
C ARG A 433 -5.53 21.67 0.75
N ARG A 434 -5.28 22.84 0.16
CA ARG A 434 -6.32 23.81 -0.22
C ARG A 434 -6.96 23.54 -1.57
N HIS A 435 -6.37 22.67 -2.40
CA HIS A 435 -6.90 22.41 -3.72
C HIS A 435 -8.25 21.68 -3.66
N LYS A 436 -9.16 22.08 -4.55
CA LYS A 436 -10.48 21.46 -4.72
C LYS A 436 -10.67 20.87 -6.09
N GLY A 437 -9.79 21.21 -7.03
CA GLY A 437 -9.76 20.67 -8.39
C GLY A 437 -8.33 20.51 -8.88
N GLN A 438 -8.19 19.88 -10.02
CA GLN A 438 -6.91 19.61 -10.66
C GLN A 438 -7.05 19.67 -12.18
N LEU A 439 -6.04 20.22 -12.84
CA LEU A 439 -5.84 20.03 -14.28
C LEU A 439 -4.79 18.95 -14.49
N LEU A 440 -5.23 17.80 -14.98
CA LEU A 440 -4.38 16.71 -15.39
C LEU A 440 -3.80 17.03 -16.77
N VAL A 441 -2.48 17.19 -16.85
CA VAL A 441 -1.75 17.54 -18.07
C VAL A 441 -0.91 16.33 -18.49
N SER A 442 -1.24 15.75 -19.65
CA SER A 442 -0.58 14.55 -20.14
C SER A 442 -0.08 14.69 -21.57
N VAL A 443 1.05 14.03 -21.85
CA VAL A 443 1.61 13.89 -23.19
C VAL A 443 1.99 12.44 -23.44
N LEU A 444 1.48 11.89 -24.53
CA LEU A 444 1.89 10.60 -25.07
C LEU A 444 2.76 10.85 -26.30
N GLY A 445 4.05 10.55 -26.17
CA GLY A 445 5.07 10.82 -27.19
C GLY A 445 4.89 10.02 -28.49
N ARG A 446 4.23 8.87 -28.44
CA ARG A 446 4.10 7.94 -29.58
C ARG A 446 5.47 7.69 -30.24
N GLU A 447 5.66 8.09 -31.50
CA GLU A 447 6.92 7.92 -32.24
C GLU A 447 7.93 9.07 -32.07
N ALA A 448 7.57 10.16 -31.37
CA ALA A 448 8.38 11.37 -31.26
C ALA A 448 9.57 11.26 -30.27
N GLY A 449 9.61 10.19 -29.48
CA GLY A 449 10.63 9.93 -28.46
C GLY A 449 10.40 10.69 -27.14
N PRO A 450 11.02 10.24 -26.04
CA PRO A 450 10.75 10.75 -24.70
C PRO A 450 11.18 12.20 -24.50
N TRP A 451 12.28 12.63 -25.13
CA TRP A 451 12.78 14.00 -25.04
C TRP A 451 11.75 15.04 -25.51
N LYS A 452 11.15 14.82 -26.69
CA LYS A 452 10.16 15.76 -27.25
C LYS A 452 8.87 15.77 -26.45
N ALA A 453 8.45 14.61 -25.97
CA ALA A 453 7.26 14.46 -25.16
C ALA A 453 7.42 15.16 -23.80
N ALA A 454 8.59 15.03 -23.15
CA ALA A 454 8.95 15.73 -21.93
C ALA A 454 8.91 17.25 -22.13
N ALA A 455 9.60 17.74 -23.17
CA ALA A 455 9.64 19.16 -23.49
C ALA A 455 8.25 19.73 -23.77
N LEU A 456 7.39 19.00 -24.49
CA LEU A 456 6.01 19.42 -24.70
C LEU A 456 5.23 19.44 -23.39
N GLN A 457 5.35 18.40 -22.55
CA GLN A 457 4.61 18.34 -21.29
C GLN A 457 4.95 19.53 -20.39
N VAL A 458 6.22 19.87 -20.23
CA VAL A 458 6.63 21.02 -19.41
C VAL A 458 6.06 22.32 -19.96
N LYS A 459 6.05 22.51 -21.29
CA LYS A 459 5.44 23.70 -21.92
C LYS A 459 3.93 23.80 -21.63
N LEU A 460 3.22 22.67 -21.68
CA LEU A 460 1.79 22.62 -21.36
C LEU A 460 1.56 22.95 -19.88
N VAL A 461 2.34 22.36 -18.97
CA VAL A 461 2.23 22.64 -17.53
C VAL A 461 2.53 24.11 -17.24
N CYS A 462 3.58 24.69 -17.82
CA CYS A 462 3.91 26.10 -17.67
C CYS A 462 2.79 27.04 -18.18
N ALA A 463 2.11 26.67 -19.27
CA ALA A 463 0.95 27.41 -19.76
C ALA A 463 -0.26 27.26 -18.82
N ALA A 464 -0.45 26.09 -18.21
CA ALA A 464 -1.50 25.83 -17.23
C ALA A 464 -1.23 26.51 -15.87
N CYS A 465 0.01 26.77 -15.49
CA CYS A 465 0.33 27.57 -14.30
C CYS A 465 -0.25 29.00 -14.36
N GLY A 466 -0.59 29.51 -15.55
CA GLY A 466 -1.23 30.81 -15.72
C GLY A 466 -2.72 30.84 -15.39
N GLN A 467 -3.32 29.71 -15.02
CA GLN A 467 -4.73 29.63 -14.64
C GLN A 467 -4.97 30.29 -13.27
N ALA A 468 -6.14 30.92 -13.13
CA ALA A 468 -6.52 31.59 -11.89
C ALA A 468 -6.66 30.57 -10.75
N GLY A 469 -6.14 30.91 -9.57
CA GLY A 469 -6.24 30.03 -8.40
C GLY A 469 -5.31 28.81 -8.46
N THR A 470 -4.31 28.80 -9.34
CA THR A 470 -3.27 27.75 -9.30
C THR A 470 -2.52 27.82 -7.98
N LEU A 471 -2.51 26.69 -7.26
CA LEU A 471 -1.85 26.55 -5.96
C LEU A 471 -0.47 25.91 -6.07
N GLY A 472 -0.28 24.96 -6.98
CA GLY A 472 0.98 24.22 -7.12
C GLY A 472 0.96 23.28 -8.32
N VAL A 473 2.13 22.71 -8.64
CA VAL A 473 2.28 21.70 -9.69
C VAL A 473 2.75 20.41 -9.04
N TYR A 474 1.91 19.37 -9.07
CA TYR A 474 2.28 18.03 -8.65
C TYR A 474 2.83 17.24 -9.84
N ALA A 475 4.11 16.89 -9.78
CA ALA A 475 4.82 16.12 -10.80
C ALA A 475 5.92 15.27 -10.14
N ASN A 476 6.37 14.19 -10.80
CA ASN A 476 7.59 13.43 -10.43
C ASN A 476 7.81 13.25 -8.91
N GLY A 477 6.76 12.87 -8.19
CA GLY A 477 6.83 12.58 -6.76
C GLY A 477 6.91 13.79 -5.81
N THR A 478 6.70 15.03 -6.27
CA THR A 478 6.76 16.25 -5.44
C THR A 478 5.82 17.35 -5.92
N VAL A 479 5.61 18.39 -5.10
CA VAL A 479 4.81 19.57 -5.45
C VAL A 479 5.67 20.82 -5.51
N TYR A 480 5.65 21.48 -6.67
CA TYR A 480 6.39 22.72 -6.95
C TYR A 480 5.51 23.96 -6.80
N PRO A 481 6.08 25.08 -6.34
CA PRO A 481 5.44 26.38 -6.51
C PRO A 481 5.34 26.70 -8.00
N PRO A 482 4.21 27.25 -8.49
CA PRO A 482 3.99 27.48 -9.92
C PRO A 482 5.06 28.37 -10.57
N GLU A 483 5.53 29.39 -9.85
CA GLU A 483 6.56 30.32 -10.33
C GLU A 483 7.89 29.61 -10.49
N LEU A 484 8.29 28.79 -9.51
CA LEU A 484 9.53 28.01 -9.59
C LEU A 484 9.46 26.99 -10.74
N TYR A 485 8.30 26.35 -10.94
CA TYR A 485 8.13 25.42 -12.06
C TYR A 485 8.30 26.13 -13.42
N GLN A 486 7.78 27.34 -13.56
CA GLN A 486 7.95 28.17 -14.76
C GLN A 486 9.40 28.63 -14.95
N GLU A 487 10.08 29.07 -13.89
CA GLU A 487 11.49 29.46 -13.93
C GLU A 487 12.40 28.28 -14.29
N ALA A 488 12.10 27.10 -13.76
CA ALA A 488 12.86 25.88 -14.02
C ALA A 488 12.76 25.41 -15.49
N ALA A 489 11.76 25.88 -16.24
CA ALA A 489 11.57 25.55 -17.65
C ALA A 489 12.47 26.35 -18.61
N ALA A 490 13.24 27.33 -18.11
CA ALA A 490 14.13 28.17 -18.91
C ALA A 490 15.10 27.41 -19.86
N PRO A 491 15.67 26.24 -19.50
CA PRO A 491 16.53 25.47 -20.40
C PRO A 491 15.88 25.11 -21.75
N LEU A 492 14.55 25.05 -21.82
CA LEU A 492 13.82 24.77 -23.07
C LEU A 492 14.04 25.84 -24.15
N ASP A 493 14.35 27.08 -23.77
CA ASP A 493 14.65 28.17 -24.70
C ASP A 493 15.99 27.96 -25.42
N GLU A 494 16.91 27.24 -24.78
CA GLU A 494 18.23 26.88 -25.31
C GLU A 494 18.22 25.49 -25.98
N GLY A 495 17.07 24.80 -25.95
CA GLY A 495 16.91 23.47 -26.51
C GLY A 495 17.45 22.36 -25.63
N GLU A 496 17.55 22.61 -24.32
CA GLU A 496 18.00 21.66 -23.30
C GLU A 496 16.82 21.15 -22.47
N LEU A 497 16.95 20.00 -21.81
CA LEU A 497 15.89 19.50 -20.93
C LEU A 497 15.87 20.24 -19.58
N PRO A 498 14.69 20.67 -19.10
CA PRO A 498 14.57 21.29 -17.80
C PRO A 498 14.55 20.22 -16.70
N LEU A 499 15.73 19.75 -16.30
CA LEU A 499 15.89 18.58 -15.42
C LEU A 499 15.07 18.69 -14.12
N LEU A 500 15.00 19.87 -13.49
CA LEU A 500 14.25 20.08 -12.25
C LEU A 500 12.73 19.85 -12.41
N ASN A 501 12.17 20.10 -13.60
CA ASN A 501 10.77 19.83 -13.89
C ASN A 501 10.47 18.35 -14.18
N LEU A 502 11.52 17.56 -14.45
CA LEU A 502 11.41 16.21 -15.03
C LEU A 502 11.90 15.11 -14.08
N VAL A 503 12.88 15.42 -13.23
CA VAL A 503 13.46 14.48 -12.26
C VAL A 503 13.55 15.15 -10.89
N TRP A 504 12.84 14.58 -9.92
CA TRP A 504 12.96 14.96 -8.52
C TRP A 504 14.03 14.12 -7.84
N VAL A 505 14.74 14.71 -6.88
CA VAL A 505 15.63 13.95 -6.00
C VAL A 505 15.08 13.99 -4.58
N GLY A 506 14.52 12.86 -4.15
CA GLY A 506 14.09 12.64 -2.77
C GLY A 506 15.28 12.39 -1.86
N LEU A 507 15.18 12.82 -0.60
CA LEU A 507 16.23 12.68 0.40
C LEU A 507 15.67 12.03 1.65
N TYR A 508 16.41 11.09 2.24
CA TYR A 508 16.06 10.45 3.51
C TYR A 508 17.31 10.25 4.36
N ARG A 509 17.13 10.02 5.66
CA ARG A 509 18.23 9.83 6.61
C ARG A 509 18.17 8.44 7.20
N THR A 510 19.31 7.76 7.24
CA THR A 510 19.49 6.47 7.89
C THR A 510 20.33 6.64 9.16
N GLU A 511 20.55 5.56 9.91
CA GLU A 511 21.50 5.59 11.03
C GLU A 511 22.95 5.76 10.57
N GLU A 512 23.27 5.37 9.33
CA GLU A 512 24.64 5.33 8.79
C GLU A 512 25.00 6.57 7.95
N GLY A 513 24.01 7.29 7.39
CA GLY A 513 24.25 8.48 6.58
C GLY A 513 23.01 9.07 5.92
N MET A 514 23.23 9.71 4.77
CA MET A 514 22.19 10.27 3.91
C MET A 514 21.88 9.33 2.75
N GLY A 515 20.61 9.05 2.55
CA GLY A 515 20.09 8.38 1.36
C GLY A 515 19.42 9.38 0.41
N ALA A 516 19.45 9.07 -0.88
CA ALA A 516 18.78 9.88 -1.89
C ALA A 516 18.33 9.02 -3.07
N TYR A 517 17.20 9.34 -3.68
CA TYR A 517 16.69 8.63 -4.85
C TYR A 517 16.18 9.61 -5.91
N THR A 518 16.11 9.18 -7.17
CA THR A 518 15.42 9.93 -8.22
C THR A 518 13.99 9.46 -8.40
N ASP A 519 13.12 10.36 -8.86
CA ASP A 519 11.79 10.05 -9.38
C ASP A 519 11.59 10.83 -10.69
N GLY A 520 11.34 10.11 -11.79
CA GLY A 520 11.03 10.67 -13.11
C GLY A 520 11.85 10.08 -14.26
N LEU A 521 12.99 9.43 -13.98
CA LEU A 521 13.82 8.78 -14.99
C LEU A 521 13.10 7.63 -15.71
N ARG A 522 12.17 6.96 -15.03
CA ARG A 522 11.33 5.91 -15.62
C ARG A 522 10.51 6.38 -16.81
N SER A 523 10.08 7.64 -16.83
CA SER A 523 9.36 8.25 -17.97
C SER A 523 10.24 8.36 -19.23
N PHE A 524 11.57 8.29 -19.06
CA PHE A 524 12.57 8.22 -20.13
C PHE A 524 13.04 6.80 -20.44
N GLY A 525 12.45 5.77 -19.82
CA GLY A 525 12.86 4.38 -19.98
C GLY A 525 14.18 4.04 -19.29
N LYS A 526 14.56 4.81 -18.26
CA LYS A 526 15.76 4.60 -17.45
C LYS A 526 15.34 4.14 -16.04
N ASP A 527 16.17 3.35 -15.37
CA ASP A 527 15.94 3.03 -13.96
C ASP A 527 16.13 4.28 -13.09
N GLU A 528 15.38 4.37 -11.99
CA GLU A 528 15.66 5.39 -10.98
C GLU A 528 17.01 5.11 -10.30
N LEU A 529 17.72 6.17 -9.95
CA LEU A 529 19.00 6.12 -9.27
C LEU A 529 18.78 6.21 -7.76
N GLU A 530 19.66 5.57 -6.99
CA GLU A 530 19.65 5.70 -5.53
C GLU A 530 21.08 5.71 -4.99
N VAL A 531 21.34 6.53 -3.97
CA VAL A 531 22.56 6.51 -3.16
C VAL A 531 22.18 6.12 -1.75
N LEU A 532 22.93 5.17 -1.18
CA LEU A 532 22.72 4.68 0.18
C LEU A 532 23.83 5.21 1.11
N ASP A 533 23.43 5.61 2.32
CA ASP A 533 24.32 5.84 3.46
C ASP A 533 25.53 6.77 3.20
N ALA A 534 25.35 7.78 2.35
CA ALA A 534 26.38 8.75 2.05
C ALA A 534 26.67 9.64 3.28
N ARG A 535 27.94 9.64 3.73
CA ARG A 535 28.41 10.57 4.77
C ARG A 535 28.71 11.95 4.19
N ALA A 536 27.67 12.65 3.79
CA ALA A 536 27.76 13.96 3.15
C ALA A 536 26.56 14.85 3.50
N GLU A 537 26.67 16.14 3.20
CA GLU A 537 25.54 17.05 3.38
C GLU A 537 24.42 16.75 2.35
N PRO A 538 23.14 16.94 2.70
CA PRO A 538 22.02 16.59 1.81
C PRO A 538 22.12 17.22 0.41
N ALA A 539 22.63 18.45 0.32
CA ALA A 539 22.80 19.14 -0.95
C ALA A 539 23.87 18.50 -1.85
N GLU A 540 24.92 17.89 -1.27
CA GLU A 540 25.97 17.21 -2.02
C GLU A 540 25.44 15.94 -2.67
N VAL A 541 24.71 15.12 -1.90
CA VAL A 541 24.09 13.88 -2.40
C VAL A 541 23.04 14.19 -3.47
N ARG A 542 22.23 15.23 -3.25
CA ARG A 542 21.25 15.69 -4.24
C ARG A 542 21.91 16.09 -5.56
N ASN A 543 22.91 16.96 -5.49
CA ASN A 543 23.60 17.46 -6.69
C ASN A 543 24.34 16.33 -7.42
N PHE A 544 24.88 15.36 -6.68
CA PHE A 544 25.51 14.18 -7.26
C PHE A 544 24.54 13.36 -8.12
N LEU A 545 23.35 13.04 -7.61
CA LEU A 545 22.34 12.32 -8.38
C LEU A 545 21.82 13.13 -9.56
N LEU A 546 21.59 14.44 -9.38
CA LEU A 546 21.17 15.33 -10.48
C LEU A 546 22.20 15.34 -11.62
N ASN A 547 23.50 15.40 -11.31
CA ASN A 547 24.53 15.38 -12.36
C ASN A 547 24.55 14.05 -13.14
N ILE A 548 24.27 12.93 -12.46
CA ILE A 548 24.16 11.63 -13.16
C ILE A 548 22.89 11.61 -14.01
N ALA A 549 21.75 11.99 -13.44
CA ALA A 549 20.48 12.04 -14.16
C ALA A 549 20.58 12.92 -15.42
N ASP A 550 21.19 14.10 -15.32
CA ASP A 550 21.49 15.01 -16.42
C ASP A 550 22.28 14.30 -17.54
N TYR A 551 23.39 13.66 -17.17
CA TYR A 551 24.21 12.89 -18.10
C TYR A 551 23.43 11.75 -18.78
N LEU A 552 22.59 11.01 -18.05
CA LEU A 552 21.81 9.91 -18.61
C LEU A 552 20.79 10.38 -19.65
N LEU A 553 20.21 11.56 -19.43
CA LEU A 553 19.18 12.11 -20.31
C LEU A 553 19.79 12.82 -21.52
N GLU A 554 20.84 13.62 -21.34
CA GLU A 554 21.48 14.39 -22.41
C GLU A 554 22.29 13.50 -23.36
N GLU A 555 23.03 12.53 -22.82
CA GLU A 555 23.86 11.62 -23.63
C GLU A 555 23.13 10.32 -24.02
N ASP A 556 21.85 10.18 -23.64
CA ASP A 556 21.03 8.97 -23.80
C ASP A 556 21.75 7.69 -23.36
N VAL A 557 22.41 7.74 -22.20
CA VAL A 557 23.15 6.61 -21.64
C VAL A 557 22.25 5.76 -20.77
N THR A 558 22.34 4.43 -20.91
CA THR A 558 21.66 3.48 -20.04
C THR A 558 22.70 2.74 -19.22
N LEU A 559 22.73 3.00 -17.92
CA LEU A 559 23.57 2.30 -16.97
C LEU A 559 23.01 0.90 -16.68
N ARG A 560 23.89 -0.05 -16.42
CA ARG A 560 23.53 -1.44 -16.09
C ARG A 560 24.16 -1.87 -14.79
N ASP A 561 23.57 -2.92 -14.21
CA ASP A 561 24.15 -3.60 -13.07
C ASP A 561 25.57 -4.11 -13.36
N GLY A 562 26.46 -3.98 -12.37
CA GLY A 562 27.87 -4.38 -12.46
C GLY A 562 28.76 -3.41 -13.23
N GLU A 563 28.21 -2.36 -13.85
CA GLU A 563 28.99 -1.29 -14.46
C GLU A 563 29.57 -0.35 -13.40
N THR A 564 30.40 0.59 -13.86
CA THR A 564 30.93 1.66 -13.01
C THR A 564 30.75 3.00 -13.67
N ILE A 565 30.43 4.03 -12.89
CA ILE A 565 30.42 5.43 -13.33
C ILE A 565 31.54 6.22 -12.65
N GLY A 566 32.07 7.24 -13.32
CA GLY A 566 33.10 8.10 -12.75
C GLY A 566 33.10 9.48 -13.40
N PHE A 567 33.42 10.49 -12.60
CA PHE A 567 33.55 11.88 -13.03
C PHE A 567 35.02 12.25 -13.36
N SER A 568 35.93 11.27 -13.31
CA SER A 568 37.33 11.38 -13.75
C SER A 568 37.81 10.06 -14.39
N GLU A 569 38.96 10.09 -15.07
CA GLU A 569 39.55 8.89 -15.68
C GLU A 569 39.87 7.79 -14.66
N GLU A 570 40.14 8.15 -13.41
CA GLU A 570 40.53 7.24 -12.33
C GLU A 570 39.36 6.76 -11.47
N GLN A 571 38.27 7.52 -11.42
CA GLN A 571 37.15 7.21 -10.54
C GLN A 571 36.28 6.09 -11.10
N ARG A 572 35.98 5.08 -10.28
CA ARG A 572 35.11 3.95 -10.62
C ARG A 572 34.17 3.68 -9.47
N LEU A 573 32.96 4.25 -9.54
CA LEU A 573 31.90 4.04 -8.57
C LEU A 573 31.05 2.86 -9.03
N PRO A 574 30.88 1.81 -8.22
CA PRO A 574 30.10 0.64 -8.61
C PRO A 574 28.63 0.99 -8.79
N ILE A 575 27.97 0.27 -9.69
CA ILE A 575 26.54 0.37 -9.95
C ILE A 575 25.91 -0.99 -9.66
N THR A 576 24.94 -1.03 -8.76
CA THR A 576 24.19 -2.26 -8.44
C THR A 576 22.70 -2.02 -8.62
N ARG A 577 22.04 -2.74 -9.50
CA ARG A 577 20.59 -2.67 -9.69
C ARG A 577 19.90 -3.58 -8.69
N SER A 578 19.13 -3.04 -7.75
CA SER A 578 18.42 -3.81 -6.72
C SER A 578 17.11 -3.14 -6.30
N ALA A 579 16.32 -3.80 -5.44
CA ALA A 579 15.09 -3.21 -4.92
C ALA A 579 15.37 -1.85 -4.24
N GLY A 580 14.54 -0.84 -4.52
CA GLY A 580 14.61 0.49 -3.94
C GLY A 580 14.50 0.48 -2.42
N VAL A 581 15.20 1.40 -1.75
CA VAL A 581 15.13 1.58 -0.29
C VAL A 581 14.20 2.74 0.05
N GLY A 582 14.38 3.88 -0.61
CA GLY A 582 13.56 5.09 -0.47
C GLY A 582 12.57 5.32 -1.62
N GLN A 583 12.65 4.51 -2.69
CA GLN A 583 11.76 4.56 -3.85
C GLN A 583 11.18 3.17 -4.15
N GLU A 584 9.96 3.10 -4.66
CA GLU A 584 9.34 1.81 -5.04
C GLU A 584 9.96 1.20 -6.32
N GLY A 585 9.89 -0.12 -6.42
CA GLY A 585 10.40 -0.90 -7.54
C GLY A 585 11.93 -1.03 -7.56
N MET A 586 12.49 -1.41 -8.71
CA MET A 586 13.93 -1.53 -8.90
C MET A 586 14.62 -0.17 -9.11
N THR A 587 15.85 -0.04 -8.62
CA THR A 587 16.69 1.16 -8.71
C THR A 587 18.16 0.79 -8.97
N LEU A 588 18.94 1.71 -9.53
CA LEU A 588 20.39 1.60 -9.65
C LEU A 588 21.07 2.28 -8.47
N LYS A 589 21.67 1.49 -7.58
CA LYS A 589 22.48 1.98 -6.48
C LYS A 589 23.82 2.48 -7.02
N ILE A 590 24.10 3.77 -6.84
CA ILE A 590 25.37 4.37 -7.24
C ILE A 590 26.28 4.50 -6.03
N GLY A 591 27.49 3.95 -6.14
CA GLY A 591 28.50 4.08 -5.09
C GLY A 591 28.85 5.55 -4.80
N TRP A 592 29.03 5.88 -3.52
CA TRP A 592 29.40 7.23 -3.10
C TRP A 592 30.92 7.46 -3.17
N PRO A 593 31.42 8.60 -3.69
CA PRO A 593 32.85 8.86 -3.81
C PRO A 593 33.57 9.29 -2.52
N GLY A 594 32.86 9.56 -1.42
CA GLY A 594 33.44 9.94 -0.13
C GLY A 594 34.04 8.75 0.66
N GLU A 595 34.86 9.02 1.68
CA GLU A 595 35.46 7.95 2.50
C GLU A 595 34.39 7.11 3.22
N VAL A 596 34.51 5.78 3.09
CA VAL A 596 33.72 4.74 3.77
C VAL A 596 34.01 4.71 5.27
#